data_AF-A0A925PRH2-F1
#
_entry.id   AF-A0A925PRH2-F1
#
_cell.length_a   1.000
_cell.length_b   1.000
_cell.length_c   1.000
_cell.angle_alpha   90.00
_cell.angle_beta   90.00
_cell.angle_gamma   90.00
#
_symmetry.space_group_name_H-M   'P 1'
#
loop_
_entity.id
_entity.type
_entity.pdbx_description
1 polymer ?
#
loop_
_entity_poly.entity_id
_entity_poly.type
_entity_poly.pdbx_seq_one_letter_code
_entity_poly.pdbx_strand_id
1 'polypeptide(L)'
;MNYRMAQHVELLERDGNCFLVSKTPLRALRLNRSLADLVGRGLDGSQISASDSETGVMEQLVKKGFMERLQNSSQLPATLPEITVVIPVKDRADELRRCLASLARLSYPQDKLQVIVVDDGSSDDSPLVAREFGALLVPSGGCGRGPAA
;
A
#
# COMPACT_ATOMS: atom_id res chain seq x y z
N MET A 1 17.21 -7.65 12.38
CA MET A 1 16.03 -6.98 11.74
C MET A 1 14.76 -7.67 12.23
N ASN A 2 13.63 -6.96 12.39
CA ASN A 2 12.39 -7.56 12.89
C ASN A 2 11.45 -7.95 11.75
N TYR A 3 10.79 -9.09 11.92
CA TYR A 3 9.87 -9.67 10.95
C TYR A 3 8.62 -10.19 11.66
N ARG A 4 7.57 -10.44 10.89
CA ARG A 4 6.36 -11.14 11.35
C ARG A 4 5.84 -12.01 10.22
N MET A 5 5.11 -13.07 10.54
CA MET A 5 4.32 -13.77 9.52
C MET A 5 3.29 -12.83 8.90
N ALA A 6 3.08 -12.94 7.60
CA ALA A 6 2.05 -12.15 6.93
C ALA A 6 0.66 -12.59 7.41
N GLN A 7 -0.31 -11.66 7.50
CA GLN A 7 -1.62 -11.93 8.14
C GLN A 7 -2.43 -13.07 7.49
N HIS A 8 -2.15 -13.35 6.22
CA HIS A 8 -2.82 -14.34 5.40
C HIS A 8 -2.08 -15.69 5.35
N VAL A 9 -1.05 -15.85 6.19
CA VAL A 9 -0.18 -17.02 6.25
C VAL A 9 -0.36 -17.72 7.59
N GLU A 10 -0.52 -19.04 7.54
CA GLU A 10 -0.65 -19.90 8.71
C GLU A 10 0.45 -20.97 8.72
N LEU A 11 0.86 -21.39 9.92
CA LEU A 11 1.75 -22.53 10.10
C LEU A 11 0.91 -23.80 10.24
N LEU A 12 1.20 -24.82 9.46
CA LEU A 12 0.49 -26.09 9.47
C LEU A 12 1.47 -27.24 9.68
N GLU A 13 1.18 -28.09 10.66
CA GLU A 13 1.91 -29.34 10.89
C GLU A 13 1.13 -30.53 10.34
N ARG A 14 1.80 -31.36 9.55
CA ARG A 14 1.22 -32.57 8.96
C ARG A 14 2.27 -33.64 8.77
N ASP A 15 2.01 -34.84 9.28
CA ASP A 15 2.88 -36.01 9.16
C ASP A 15 4.33 -35.71 9.63
N GLY A 16 4.48 -34.95 10.73
CA GLY A 16 5.77 -34.54 11.27
C GLY A 16 6.53 -33.48 10.44
N ASN A 17 5.91 -32.94 9.39
CA ASN A 17 6.45 -31.86 8.58
C ASN A 17 5.72 -30.54 8.89
N CYS A 18 6.46 -29.44 8.84
CA CYS A 18 5.95 -28.11 9.09
C CYS A 18 5.84 -27.32 7.77
N PHE A 19 4.75 -26.59 7.57
CA PHE A 19 4.49 -25.83 6.34
C PHE A 19 4.01 -24.41 6.66
N LEU A 20 4.48 -23.44 5.87
CA LEU A 20 3.85 -22.13 5.76
C LEU A 20 2.82 -22.17 4.63
N VAL A 21 1.57 -21.85 4.91
CA VAL A 21 0.48 -21.86 3.94
C VAL A 21 -0.12 -20.46 3.84
N SER A 22 -0.12 -19.89 2.64
CA SER A 22 -0.80 -18.63 2.30
C SER A 22 -2.11 -18.95 1.60
N LYS A 23 -3.21 -18.28 1.95
CA LYS A 23 -4.52 -18.46 1.28
C LYS A 23 -4.70 -17.55 0.06
N THR A 24 -3.95 -16.46 -0.04
CA THR A 24 -4.13 -15.42 -1.06
C THR A 24 -2.79 -14.77 -1.45
N PRO A 25 -2.14 -15.22 -2.54
CA PRO A 25 -2.50 -16.37 -3.39
C PRO A 25 -2.20 -17.71 -2.68
N LEU A 26 -2.90 -18.78 -3.08
CA LEU A 26 -2.68 -20.11 -2.48
C LEU A 26 -1.24 -20.59 -2.71
N ARG A 27 -0.44 -20.70 -1.63
CA ARG A 27 0.97 -21.15 -1.68
C ARG A 27 1.29 -21.96 -0.44
N ALA A 28 2.15 -22.97 -0.58
CA ALA A 28 2.68 -23.74 0.54
C ALA A 28 4.20 -23.86 0.46
N LEU A 29 4.89 -23.73 1.58
CA LEU A 29 6.34 -23.91 1.69
C LEU A 29 6.63 -24.86 2.86
N ARG A 30 7.26 -26.00 2.57
CA ARG A 30 7.76 -26.90 3.61
C ARG A 30 8.97 -26.27 4.31
N LEU A 31 8.93 -26.22 5.63
CA LEU A 31 10.05 -25.77 6.46
C LEU A 31 10.95 -26.95 6.81
N ASN A 32 12.26 -26.71 6.79
CA ASN A 32 13.19 -27.59 7.49
C ASN A 32 13.22 -27.24 8.99
N ARG A 33 13.93 -28.03 9.79
CA ARG A 33 13.99 -27.86 11.25
C ARG A 33 14.44 -26.44 11.64
N SER A 34 15.55 -25.95 11.07
CA SER A 34 16.08 -24.63 11.40
C SER A 34 15.11 -23.49 11.07
N LEU A 35 14.39 -23.59 9.95
CA LEU A 35 13.35 -22.63 9.59
C LEU A 35 12.12 -22.74 10.49
N ALA A 36 11.69 -23.96 10.82
CA ALA A 36 10.59 -24.17 11.75
C ALA A 36 10.91 -23.58 13.13
N ASP A 37 12.15 -23.75 13.62
CA ASP A 37 12.62 -23.16 14.87
C ASP A 37 12.70 -21.62 14.79
N LEU A 38 13.10 -21.07 13.64
CA LEU A 38 13.15 -19.61 13.42
C LEU A 38 11.76 -18.99 13.37
N VAL A 39 10.85 -19.57 12.58
CA VAL A 39 9.45 -19.13 12.47
C VAL A 39 8.68 -19.39 13.75
N GLY A 40 8.99 -20.49 14.44
CA GLY A 40 8.40 -20.92 15.70
C GLY A 40 8.48 -19.88 16.81
N ARG A 41 9.54 -19.06 16.80
CA ARG A 41 9.71 -17.92 17.74
C ARG A 41 8.60 -16.87 17.64
N GLY A 42 7.85 -16.83 16.54
CA GLY A 42 6.81 -15.84 16.25
C GLY A 42 5.38 -16.40 16.19
N LEU A 43 5.14 -17.63 16.65
CA LEU A 43 3.86 -18.34 16.44
C LEU A 43 2.63 -17.69 17.07
N ASP A 44 2.82 -16.89 18.12
CA ASP A 44 1.73 -16.17 18.80
C ASP A 44 1.46 -14.78 18.18
N GLY A 45 1.89 -14.55 16.93
CA GLY A 45 1.88 -13.22 16.32
C GLY A 45 3.01 -12.30 16.79
N SER A 46 3.93 -12.84 17.59
CA SER A 46 5.12 -12.17 18.09
C SER A 46 6.12 -11.85 16.99
N GLN A 47 6.85 -10.74 17.16
CA GLN A 47 7.89 -10.33 16.22
C GLN A 47 9.08 -11.28 16.28
N ILE A 48 9.63 -11.64 15.12
CA ILE A 48 10.84 -12.44 14.99
C ILE A 48 12.01 -11.48 14.78
N SER A 49 12.87 -11.33 15.79
CA SER A 49 14.16 -10.65 15.64
C SER A 49 15.17 -11.62 15.05
N ALA A 50 15.51 -11.45 13.77
CA ALA A 50 16.49 -12.27 13.09
C ALA A 50 17.90 -11.70 13.30
N SER A 51 18.85 -12.61 13.54
CA SER A 51 20.30 -12.34 13.50
C SER A 51 20.79 -12.07 12.07
N ASP A 52 22.05 -11.64 11.94
CA ASP A 52 22.64 -11.32 10.62
C ASP A 52 22.66 -12.53 9.68
N SER A 53 22.92 -13.73 10.20
CA SER A 53 22.92 -14.98 9.41
C SER A 53 21.51 -15.45 9.02
N GLU A 54 20.48 -15.08 9.79
CA GLU A 54 19.08 -15.43 9.51
C GLU A 54 18.41 -14.43 8.56
N THR A 55 18.93 -13.19 8.48
CA THR A 55 18.36 -12.10 7.70
C THR A 55 18.17 -12.47 6.24
N GLY A 56 19.16 -13.09 5.59
CA GLY A 56 19.04 -13.48 4.18
C GLY A 56 17.90 -14.45 3.91
N VAL A 57 17.64 -15.37 4.85
CA VAL A 57 16.54 -16.34 4.76
C VAL A 57 15.19 -15.66 4.99
N MET A 58 15.10 -14.75 5.96
CA MET A 58 13.89 -13.96 6.21
C MET A 58 13.52 -13.10 5.01
N GLU A 59 14.49 -12.44 4.38
CA GLU A 59 14.25 -11.65 3.16
C GLU A 59 13.75 -12.52 1.99
N GLN A 60 14.18 -13.78 1.88
CA GLN A 60 13.62 -14.70 0.90
C GLN A 60 12.15 -15.04 1.20
N LEU A 61 11.79 -15.24 2.47
CA LEU A 61 10.41 -15.47 2.87
C LEU A 61 9.53 -14.24 2.63
N VAL A 62 10.07 -13.03 2.85
CA VAL A 62 9.40 -11.76 2.52
C VAL A 62 9.11 -11.67 1.02
N LYS A 63 10.12 -11.90 0.18
CA LYS A 63 9.96 -11.91 -1.29
C LYS A 63 8.92 -12.94 -1.78
N LYS A 64 8.76 -14.05 -1.06
CA LYS A 64 7.76 -15.09 -1.35
C LYS A 64 6.37 -14.78 -0.79
N GLY A 65 6.23 -13.74 0.03
CA GLY A 65 4.98 -13.30 0.65
C GLY A 65 4.60 -14.05 1.93
N PHE A 66 5.52 -14.82 2.52
CA PHE A 66 5.25 -15.57 3.76
C PHE A 66 5.52 -14.74 5.02
N MET A 67 6.46 -13.79 4.92
CA MET A 67 6.85 -12.90 6.00
C MET A 67 6.68 -11.44 5.58
N GLU A 68 6.47 -10.58 6.56
CA GLU A 68 6.51 -9.13 6.44
C GLU A 68 7.71 -8.63 7.23
N ARG A 69 8.50 -7.75 6.61
CA ARG A 69 9.49 -6.99 7.37
C ARG A 69 8.72 -5.98 8.21
N LEU A 70 8.93 -6.04 9.52
CA LEU A 70 8.51 -4.96 10.39
C LEU A 70 9.54 -3.86 10.19
N GLN A 71 9.21 -2.90 9.33
CA GLN A 71 9.91 -1.63 9.36
C GLN A 71 9.78 -1.11 10.79
N ASN A 72 10.87 -0.61 11.36
CA ASN A 72 10.78 0.14 12.60
C ASN A 72 9.74 1.25 12.36
N SER A 73 8.53 1.08 12.88
CA SER A 73 7.51 2.13 12.94
C SER A 73 7.88 3.21 13.97
N SER A 74 9.17 3.35 14.27
CA SER A 74 9.75 4.50 14.95
C SER A 74 10.11 5.49 13.84
N GLN A 75 9.24 6.34 13.34
CA GLN A 75 8.09 6.96 13.94
C GLN A 75 7.06 7.12 12.81
N LEU A 76 5.80 6.69 13.02
CA LEU A 76 4.73 7.47 12.38
C LEU A 76 4.97 8.91 12.85
N PRO A 77 5.18 9.89 11.96
CA PRO A 77 5.43 11.25 12.40
C PRO A 77 4.28 11.64 13.33
N ALA A 78 4.61 12.27 14.47
CA ALA A 78 3.63 12.66 15.49
C ALA A 78 2.50 13.51 14.91
N THR A 79 2.76 14.13 13.75
CA THR A 79 1.82 14.85 12.92
C THR A 79 1.74 14.24 11.54
N LEU A 80 0.54 14.14 10.99
CA LEU A 80 0.34 13.81 9.58
C LEU A 80 0.99 14.88 8.67
N PRO A 81 1.63 14.49 7.54
CA PRO A 81 2.27 15.42 6.61
C PRO A 81 1.25 16.29 5.86
N GLU A 82 1.72 17.30 5.13
CA GLU A 82 0.91 17.95 4.10
C GLU A 82 0.95 17.10 2.83
N ILE A 83 -0.20 16.88 2.21
CA ILE A 83 -0.35 16.04 1.01
C ILE A 83 -1.09 16.84 -0.06
N THR A 84 -0.51 16.85 -1.26
CA THR A 84 -1.18 17.35 -2.47
C THR A 84 -1.49 16.19 -3.40
N VAL A 85 -2.76 16.03 -3.76
CA VAL A 85 -3.23 15.08 -4.76
C VAL A 85 -3.40 15.81 -6.08
N VAL A 86 -2.63 15.40 -7.09
CA VAL A 86 -2.70 15.96 -8.45
C VAL A 86 -3.45 14.99 -9.35
N ILE A 87 -4.54 15.45 -9.97
CA ILE A 87 -5.44 14.65 -10.80
C ILE A 87 -5.45 15.21 -12.22
N PRO A 88 -4.69 14.62 -13.16
CA PRO A 88 -4.85 14.95 -14.57
C PRO A 88 -6.19 14.44 -15.08
N VAL A 89 -6.92 15.25 -15.83
CA VAL A 89 -8.24 14.92 -16.37
C VAL A 89 -8.41 15.42 -17.80
N LYS A 90 -9.12 14.63 -18.61
CA LYS A 90 -9.61 15.02 -19.94
C LYS A 90 -10.91 14.27 -20.23
N ASP A 91 -12.03 14.98 -20.33
CA ASP A 91 -13.33 14.42 -20.70
C ASP A 91 -13.79 13.24 -19.82
N ARG A 92 -13.75 13.43 -18.49
CA ARG A 92 -14.04 12.41 -17.46
C ARG A 92 -14.81 13.00 -16.26
N ALA A 93 -15.85 13.79 -16.51
CA ALA A 93 -16.59 14.47 -15.45
C ALA A 93 -17.14 13.51 -14.37
N ASP A 94 -17.70 12.37 -14.77
CA ASP A 94 -18.30 11.40 -13.84
C ASP A 94 -17.26 10.68 -12.98
N GLU A 95 -16.13 10.25 -13.56
CA GLU A 95 -15.04 9.63 -12.82
C GLU A 95 -14.35 10.63 -11.90
N LEU A 96 -14.17 11.87 -12.36
CA LEU A 96 -13.63 12.95 -11.54
C LEU A 96 -14.55 13.21 -10.34
N ARG A 97 -15.87 13.27 -10.54
CA ARG A 97 -16.85 13.45 -9.46
C ARG A 97 -16.75 12.34 -8.42
N ARG A 98 -16.63 11.08 -8.86
CA ARG A 98 -16.45 9.92 -7.97
C ARG A 98 -15.12 9.98 -7.22
N CYS A 99 -14.04 10.38 -7.89
CA CYS A 99 -12.71 10.52 -7.31
C CYS A 99 -12.70 11.60 -6.22
N LEU A 100 -13.15 12.81 -6.54
CA LEU A 100 -13.20 13.94 -5.60
C LEU A 100 -14.13 13.65 -4.42
N ALA A 101 -15.28 13.02 -4.65
CA ALA A 101 -16.15 12.58 -3.57
C ALA A 101 -15.46 11.55 -2.64
N SER A 102 -14.59 10.69 -3.18
CA SER A 102 -13.81 9.75 -2.36
C SER A 102 -12.75 10.48 -1.55
N LEU A 103 -12.06 11.46 -2.12
CA LEU A 103 -11.04 12.26 -1.42
C LEU A 103 -11.66 13.08 -0.28
N ALA A 104 -12.84 13.65 -0.50
CA ALA A 104 -13.59 14.40 0.52
C ALA A 104 -14.02 13.53 1.73
N ARG A 105 -14.03 12.20 1.61
CA ARG A 105 -14.35 11.26 2.70
C ARG A 105 -13.12 10.68 3.40
N LEU A 106 -11.91 11.08 3.01
CA LEU A 106 -10.71 10.61 3.68
C LEU A 106 -10.69 11.08 5.14
N SER A 107 -10.31 10.17 6.03
CA SER A 107 -9.99 10.50 7.43
C SER A 107 -8.61 11.18 7.50
N TYR A 108 -8.50 12.38 6.91
CA TYR A 108 -7.31 13.22 6.87
C TYR A 108 -7.67 14.67 7.21
N PRO A 109 -6.83 15.41 7.96
CA PRO A 109 -7.07 16.83 8.23
C PRO A 109 -7.20 17.62 6.92
N GLN A 110 -8.33 18.31 6.72
CA GLN A 110 -8.65 19.00 5.46
C GLN A 110 -7.70 20.18 5.21
N ASP A 111 -7.18 20.80 6.25
CA ASP A 111 -6.14 21.83 6.21
C ASP A 111 -4.77 21.32 5.70
N LYS A 112 -4.57 19.99 5.70
CA LYS A 112 -3.34 19.33 5.23
C LYS A 112 -3.50 18.57 3.93
N LEU A 113 -4.69 18.61 3.32
CA LEU A 113 -4.98 17.93 2.06
C LEU A 113 -5.34 18.96 0.99
N GLN A 114 -4.48 19.09 -0.02
CA GLN A 114 -4.75 19.90 -1.19
C GLN A 114 -5.10 19.00 -2.38
N VAL A 115 -6.08 19.39 -3.17
CA VAL A 115 -6.42 18.72 -4.43
C VAL A 115 -6.23 19.70 -5.58
N ILE A 116 -5.42 19.29 -6.55
CA ILE A 116 -5.17 20.02 -7.80
C ILE A 116 -5.71 19.16 -8.95
N VAL A 117 -6.59 19.74 -9.76
CA VAL A 117 -7.07 19.10 -10.99
C VAL A 117 -6.38 19.76 -12.17
N VAL A 118 -5.64 18.98 -12.94
CA VAL A 118 -4.98 19.45 -14.16
C VAL A 118 -5.86 19.10 -15.36
N ASP A 119 -6.53 20.10 -15.93
CA ASP A 119 -7.41 19.91 -17.08
C ASP A 119 -6.63 19.96 -18.39
N ASP A 120 -6.64 18.86 -19.14
CA ASP A 120 -5.94 18.73 -20.43
C ASP A 120 -6.84 19.10 -21.63
N GLY A 121 -7.55 20.23 -21.48
CA GLY A 121 -8.48 20.76 -22.48
C GLY A 121 -9.70 19.86 -22.64
N SER A 122 -10.45 19.66 -21.56
CA SER A 122 -11.74 18.97 -21.61
C SER A 122 -12.77 19.81 -22.36
N SER A 123 -13.66 19.13 -23.08
CA SER A 123 -14.86 19.68 -23.72
C SER A 123 -16.14 19.34 -22.94
N ASP A 124 -16.04 18.49 -21.91
CA ASP A 124 -17.13 18.16 -20.99
C ASP A 124 -17.11 19.01 -19.70
N ASP A 125 -17.94 18.61 -18.73
CA ASP A 125 -18.08 19.31 -17.45
C ASP A 125 -16.93 19.02 -16.45
N SER A 126 -15.85 18.33 -16.83
CA SER A 126 -14.72 18.04 -15.93
C SER A 126 -14.18 19.29 -15.20
N PRO A 127 -14.01 20.45 -15.86
CA PRO A 127 -13.57 21.68 -15.18
C PRO A 127 -14.60 22.21 -14.18
N LEU A 128 -15.90 22.04 -14.46
CA LEU A 128 -16.98 22.44 -13.56
C LEU A 128 -16.99 21.56 -12.31
N VAL A 129 -16.89 20.25 -12.49
CA VAL A 129 -16.80 19.26 -11.40
C VAL A 129 -15.64 19.60 -10.46
N ALA A 130 -14.45 19.89 -10.99
CA ALA A 130 -13.30 20.27 -10.17
C ALA A 130 -13.60 21.46 -9.25
N ARG A 131 -14.26 22.50 -9.80
CA ARG A 131 -14.62 23.71 -9.05
C ARG A 131 -15.70 23.46 -8.00
N GLU A 132 -16.69 22.62 -8.29
CA GLU A 132 -17.76 22.27 -7.33
C GLU A 132 -17.20 21.63 -6.06
N PHE A 133 -16.13 20.84 -6.16
CA PHE A 133 -15.46 20.21 -5.03
C PHE A 133 -14.37 21.10 -4.40
N GLY A 134 -14.21 22.34 -4.85
CA GLY A 134 -13.19 23.27 -4.34
C GLY A 134 -11.76 22.90 -4.69
N ALA A 135 -11.54 22.05 -5.70
CA ALA A 135 -10.19 21.72 -6.16
C ALA A 135 -9.56 22.91 -6.90
N LEU A 136 -8.24 23.04 -6.79
CA LEU A 136 -7.48 24.00 -7.58
C LEU A 136 -7.39 23.51 -9.03
N LEU A 137 -8.12 24.15 -9.93
CA LEU A 137 -8.11 23.81 -11.36
C LEU A 137 -6.95 24.51 -12.09
N VAL A 138 -6.11 23.74 -12.75
CA VAL A 138 -4.96 24.21 -13.54
C VAL A 138 -5.08 23.69 -14.98
N PRO A 139 -5.09 24.55 -16.02
CA PRO A 139 -5.06 24.07 -17.40
C PRO A 139 -3.66 23.54 -17.77
N SER A 140 -3.58 22.43 -18.51
CA SER A 140 -2.31 21.83 -18.96
C SER A 140 -1.60 22.62 -20.07
N GLY A 141 -2.34 23.51 -20.76
CA GLY A 141 -1.88 24.14 -22.01
C GLY A 141 -2.29 23.40 -23.29
N GLY A 142 -3.04 22.29 -23.16
CA GLY A 142 -3.82 21.67 -24.24
C GLY A 142 -2.98 20.95 -25.28
N CYS A 143 -2.70 19.66 -25.06
CA CYS A 143 -2.20 18.78 -26.12
C CYS A 143 -2.75 17.35 -26.08
N GLY A 144 -3.51 16.95 -25.06
CA GLY A 144 -4.13 15.61 -25.06
C GLY A 144 -3.12 14.46 -25.08
N ARG A 145 -1.85 14.70 -24.69
CA ARG A 145 -0.74 13.74 -24.87
C ARG A 145 -0.74 12.63 -23.82
N GLY A 146 -1.64 12.74 -22.84
CA GLY A 146 -1.75 11.82 -21.72
C GLY A 146 -1.06 12.34 -20.46
N PRO A 147 -1.30 11.69 -19.32
CA PRO A 147 -0.93 12.21 -17.99
C PRO A 147 0.58 12.20 -17.69
N ALA A 148 1.39 11.58 -18.54
CA ALA A 148 2.85 11.43 -18.34
C ALA A 148 3.69 12.02 -19.49
N ALA A 149 3.06 12.77 -20.40
CA ALA A 149 3.65 13.21 -21.66
C ALA A 149 4.08 14.68 -21.67
#